data_AF-A0AAU4W5Q6-F1
#
_entry.id   AF-A0AAU4W5Q6-F1
#
_cell.length_a   1.000
_cell.length_b   1.000
_cell.length_c   1.000
_cell.angle_alpha   90.00
_cell.angle_beta   90.00
_cell.angle_gamma   90.00
#
_symmetry.space_group_name_H-M   'P 1'
#
loop_
_entity.id
_entity.type
_entity.pdbx_description
1 polymer ?
#
loop_
_entity_poly.entity_id
_entity_poly.type
_entity_poly.pdbx_seq_one_letter_code
_entity_poly.pdbx_strand_id
1 'polypeptide(L)'
;MDKTSLVLAVRQQGLCPLRKQALIVGAEYEPDSPREWINWFAASKKILHKHHFTYRRDGGTDERTNLRLVHSECHRQHHAGDGERAT
;
A
#
# COMPACT_ATOMS: atom_id res chain seq x y z
N MET A 1 -6.80 7.29 -6.09
CA MET A 1 -5.47 7.09 -5.48
C MET A 1 -4.66 8.35 -5.73
N ASP A 2 -3.84 8.81 -4.78
CA ASP A 2 -3.05 10.03 -4.97
C ASP A 2 -1.79 9.79 -5.82
N LYS A 3 -1.20 10.87 -6.34
CA LYS A 3 -0.02 10.83 -7.21
C LYS A 3 1.17 10.12 -6.57
N THR A 4 1.39 10.28 -5.26
CA THR A 4 2.49 9.60 -4.57
C THR A 4 2.25 8.09 -4.54
N SER A 5 1.05 7.64 -4.20
CA SER A 5 0.71 6.22 -4.22
C SER A 5 0.87 5.58 -5.61
N LEU A 6 0.52 6.30 -6.69
CA LEU A 6 0.77 5.84 -8.07
C LEU A 6 2.26 5.69 -8.37
N VAL A 7 3.09 6.69 -8.01
CA VAL A 7 4.55 6.63 -8.20
C VAL A 7 5.16 5.45 -7.43
N LEU A 8 4.70 5.21 -6.20
CA LEU A 8 5.17 4.09 -5.39
C LEU A 8 4.79 2.74 -6.02
N ALA A 9 3.54 2.60 -6.51
CA ALA A 9 3.09 1.39 -7.17
C ALA A 9 3.96 1.06 -8.41
N VAL A 10 4.28 2.06 -9.23
CA VAL A 10 5.17 1.88 -10.40
C VAL A 10 6.58 1.47 -9.96
N ARG A 11 7.18 2.16 -8.99
CA ARG A 11 8.52 1.83 -8.47
C ARG A 11 8.59 0.42 -7.89
N GLN A 12 7.49 -0.05 -7.31
CA GLN A 12 7.37 -1.38 -6.73
C GLN A 12 6.89 -2.45 -7.73
N GLN A 13 6.74 -2.10 -9.01
CA GLN A 13 6.23 -3.01 -10.05
C GLN A 13 4.88 -3.64 -9.69
N GLY A 14 4.03 -2.89 -8.96
CA GLY A 14 2.74 -3.39 -8.49
C GLY A 14 2.82 -4.40 -7.35
N LEU A 15 3.99 -4.62 -6.73
CA LEU A 15 4.17 -5.60 -5.66
C LEU A 15 4.22 -4.95 -4.26
N CYS A 16 3.65 -5.65 -3.29
CA CYS A 16 3.76 -5.35 -1.87
C CYS A 16 5.11 -5.87 -1.36
N PRO A 17 6.02 -5.00 -0.88
CA PRO A 17 7.37 -5.40 -0.48
C PRO A 17 7.40 -6.28 0.79
N LEU A 18 6.33 -6.28 1.61
CA LEU A 18 6.27 -7.07 2.84
C LEU A 18 6.01 -8.57 2.58
N ARG A 19 5.23 -8.90 1.55
CA ARG A 19 4.83 -10.29 1.23
C ARG A 19 5.22 -10.73 -0.19
N LYS A 20 5.77 -9.83 -1.01
CA LYS A 20 6.11 -10.04 -2.43
C LYS A 20 4.92 -10.48 -3.29
N GLN A 21 3.71 -10.05 -2.92
CA GLN A 21 2.46 -10.32 -3.63
C GLN A 21 1.93 -9.05 -4.31
N ALA A 22 1.06 -9.18 -5.31
CA ALA A 22 0.44 -8.05 -5.98
C ALA A 22 -0.28 -7.11 -4.98
N LEU A 23 -0.09 -5.80 -5.14
CA LEU A 23 -0.77 -4.76 -4.34
C LEU A 23 -2.28 -4.83 -4.54
N ILE A 24 -2.72 -5.05 -5.78
CA ILE A 24 -4.12 -5.23 -6.15
C ILE A 24 -4.28 -6.64 -6.69
N VAL A 25 -5.09 -7.45 -6.03
CA VAL A 25 -5.51 -8.78 -6.50
C VAL A 25 -6.72 -8.59 -7.41
N GLY A 26 -6.81 -9.34 -8.51
CA GLY A 26 -7.89 -9.18 -9.47
C GLY A 26 -7.71 -7.95 -10.35
N ALA A 27 -6.47 -7.55 -10.65
CA ALA A 27 -6.19 -6.46 -11.59
C ALA A 27 -6.50 -6.86 -13.04
N GLU A 28 -6.60 -8.16 -13.28
CA GLU A 28 -7.09 -8.80 -14.48
C GLU A 28 -8.63 -8.76 -14.63
N TYR A 29 -9.35 -8.36 -13.58
CA TYR A 29 -10.80 -8.19 -13.66
C TYR A 29 -11.14 -7.01 -14.58
N GLU A 30 -11.91 -7.28 -15.63
CA GLU A 30 -12.43 -6.27 -16.55
C GLU A 30 -13.94 -6.08 -16.29
N PRO A 31 -14.35 -5.05 -15.52
CA PRO A 31 -15.76 -4.77 -15.31
C PRO A 31 -16.50 -4.37 -16.59
N ASP A 32 -17.76 -4.82 -16.70
CA ASP A 32 -18.61 -4.63 -17.89
C ASP A 32 -19.16 -3.22 -18.05
N SER A 33 -19.08 -2.40 -16.99
CA SER A 33 -19.61 -1.04 -16.99
C SER A 33 -18.68 -0.02 -16.34
N PRO A 34 -18.73 1.26 -16.75
CA PRO A 34 -17.96 2.33 -16.10
C PRO A 34 -18.24 2.45 -14.60
N ARG A 35 -19.47 2.17 -14.16
CA ARG A 35 -19.84 2.23 -12.75
C ARG A 35 -19.14 1.14 -11.94
N GLU A 36 -19.03 -0.06 -12.48
CA GLU A 36 -18.31 -1.13 -11.83
C GLU A 36 -16.81 -0.88 -11.81
N TRP A 37 -16.24 -0.32 -12.88
CA TRP A 37 -14.85 0.17 -12.88
C TRP A 37 -14.57 1.14 -11.73
N ILE A 38 -15.44 2.12 -11.53
CA ILE A 38 -15.31 3.09 -10.43
C ILE A 38 -15.39 2.38 -9.08
N ASN A 39 -16.36 1.48 -8.90
CA ASN A 39 -16.57 0.77 -7.64
C ASN A 39 -15.40 -0.16 -7.30
N TRP A 40 -14.97 -0.97 -8.27
CA TRP A 40 -13.82 -1.85 -8.15
C TRP A 40 -12.57 -1.06 -7.80
N PHE A 41 -12.25 0.01 -8.55
CA PHE A 41 -11.08 0.83 -8.26
C PHE A 41 -11.18 1.53 -6.89
N ALA A 42 -12.37 1.98 -6.50
CA ALA A 42 -12.61 2.58 -5.20
C ALA A 42 -12.44 1.58 -4.04
N ALA A 43 -12.74 0.30 -4.25
CA ALA A 43 -12.48 -0.77 -3.29
C ALA A 43 -10.98 -1.12 -3.27
N SER A 44 -10.36 -1.35 -4.42
CA SER A 44 -8.93 -1.70 -4.56
C SER A 44 -8.00 -0.65 -3.97
N LYS A 45 -8.32 0.65 -4.09
CA LYS A 45 -7.49 1.69 -3.47
C LYS A 45 -7.56 1.74 -1.94
N LYS A 46 -8.65 1.24 -1.32
CA LYS A 46 -8.85 1.28 0.14
C LYS A 46 -8.03 0.23 0.88
N ILE A 47 -7.63 -0.84 0.19
CA ILE A 47 -6.81 -1.93 0.76
C ILE A 47 -5.30 -1.63 0.75
N LEU A 48 -4.91 -0.39 0.41
CA LEU A 48 -3.51 0.04 0.27
C LEU A 48 -3.19 1.16 1.26
N HIS A 49 -2.00 1.09 1.88
CA HIS A 49 -1.47 2.11 2.77
C HIS A 49 -0.04 2.51 2.39
N LYS A 50 0.28 3.79 2.64
CA LYS A 50 1.65 4.29 2.65
C LYS A 50 2.27 3.97 4.01
N HIS A 51 3.41 3.31 3.99
CA HIS A 51 4.19 2.97 5.16
C HIS A 51 5.56 3.62 5.08
N HIS A 52 6.04 4.13 6.22
CA HIS A 52 7.33 4.77 6.33
C HIS A 52 8.44 3.77 6.61
N PHE A 53 9.61 3.90 5.97
CA PHE A 53 10.79 3.09 6.33
C PHE A 53 11.35 3.50 7.70
N THR A 54 11.54 4.80 7.89
CA THR A 54 11.83 5.40 9.19
C THR A 54 10.54 5.97 9.76
N TYR A 55 10.15 5.56 10.96
CA TYR A 55 8.92 6.06 11.58
C TYR A 55 8.98 7.57 11.82
N ARG A 56 7.81 8.23 11.77
CA ARG A 56 7.72 9.67 12.06
C ARG A 56 8.24 10.04 13.46
N ARG A 57 8.03 9.16 14.46
CA ARG A 57 8.57 9.36 15.82
C ARG A 57 10.11 9.34 15.87
N ASP A 58 10.74 8.69 14.89
CA ASP A 58 12.19 8.53 14.78
C ASP A 58 12.77 9.52 13.72
N GLY A 59 12.03 10.59 13.38
CA GLY A 59 12.46 11.61 12.43
C GLY A 59 12.13 11.32 10.95
N GLY A 60 11.34 10.30 10.66
CA GLY A 60 10.91 9.98 9.30
C GLY A 60 10.03 11.05 8.64
N THR A 61 10.31 11.36 7.37
CA THR A 61 9.57 12.35 6.57
C THR A 61 8.51 11.70 5.66
N ASP A 62 7.64 12.51 5.07
CA ASP A 62 6.69 12.06 4.03
C ASP A 62 7.30 12.09 2.61
N GLU A 63 8.63 12.16 2.50
CA GLU A 63 9.31 12.07 1.23
C GLU A 63 9.11 10.69 0.58
N ARG A 64 8.98 10.66 -0.75
CA ARG A 64 8.72 9.41 -1.48
C ARG A 64 9.81 8.36 -1.30
N THR A 65 11.03 8.78 -0.95
CA THR A 65 12.17 7.92 -0.62
C THR A 65 12.00 7.21 0.72
N ASN A 66 11.26 7.82 1.67
CA ASN A 66 10.94 7.22 2.96
C ASN A 66 9.59 6.47 2.94
N LEU A 67 8.92 6.33 1.80
CA LEU A 67 7.61 5.70 1.70
C LEU A 67 7.63 4.45 0.84
N ARG A 68 6.79 3.48 1.20
CA ARG A 68 6.40 2.33 0.38
C ARG A 68 4.89 2.12 0.46
N LEU A 69 4.30 1.61 -0.61
CA LEU A 69 2.90 1.19 -0.65
C LEU A 69 2.80 -0.28 -0.22
N VAL A 70 1.92 -0.60 0.71
CA VAL A 70 1.70 -1.93 1.26
C VAL A 70 0.20 -2.21 1.39
N HIS A 71 -0.19 -3.47 1.53
CA HIS A 71 -1.57 -3.79 1.91
C HIS A 71 -1.89 -3.27 3.31
N SER A 72 -3.14 -2.85 3.55
CA SER A 72 -3.61 -2.44 4.88
C SER A 72 -3.34 -3.50 5.95
N GLU A 73 -3.53 -4.77 5.58
CA GLU A 73 -3.31 -5.89 6.50
C GLU A 73 -1.83 -6.10 6.81
N CYS A 74 -0.97 -6.06 5.80
CA CYS A 74 0.47 -6.17 6.00
C CYS A 74 0.99 -5.01 6.86
N HIS A 75 0.45 -3.81 6.67
CA HIS A 75 0.76 -2.65 7.49
C HIS A 75 0.39 -2.89 8.96
N ARG A 76 -0.82 -3.33 9.23
CA ARG A 76 -1.31 -3.63 10.58
C ARG A 76 -0.46 -4.69 11.28
N GLN A 77 -0.18 -5.81 10.60
CA GLN A 77 0.63 -6.90 11.15
C GLN A 77 2.08 -6.48 11.42
N HIS A 78 2.65 -5.65 10.54
CA HIS A 78 4.02 -5.17 10.74
C HIS A 78 4.14 -4.30 12.00
N HIS A 79 3.18 -3.41 12.24
CA HIS A 79 3.13 -2.61 13.46
C HIS A 79 2.85 -3.43 14.72
N ALA A 80 2.03 -4.48 14.63
CA ALA A 80 1.80 -5.38 15.75
C ALA A 80 3.10 -6.09 16.19
N GLY A 81 3.86 -6.62 15.23
CA GLY A 81 5.14 -7.28 15.51
C GLY A 81 6.25 -6.34 16.01
N ASP A 82 6.21 -5.06 15.64
CA ASP A 82 7.14 -4.06 16.17
C ASP A 82 6.83 -3.68 17.62
N GLY A 83 5.56 -3.74 18.02
CA GLY A 83 5.13 -3.56 19.41
C GLY A 83 5.63 -4.67 20.34
N GLU A 84 5.57 -5.93 19.89
CA GLU A 84 6.04 -7.10 20.66
C GLU A 84 7.57 -7.10 20.86
N ARG A 85 8.33 -6.49 19.96
CA ARG A 85 9.80 -6.38 20.08
C ARG A 85 10.27 -5.25 21.00
N ALA A 86 9.36 -4.35 21.38
CA ALA A 86 9.65 -3.18 22.21
C ALA A 86 9.32 -3.40 23.71
N THR A 87 8.80 -4.58 24.07
CA THR A 87 8.50 -5.02 25.44
C THR A 87 9.47 -6.10 25.90
#